data_AF-A0A1V4DYK7-F1
#
_entry.id   AF-A0A1V4DYK7-F1
#
_cell.length_a   1.000
_cell.length_b   1.000
_cell.length_c   1.000
_cell.angle_alpha   90.00
_cell.angle_beta   90.00
_cell.angle_gamma   90.00
#
_symmetry.space_group_name_H-M   'P 1'
#
loop_
_entity.id
_entity.type
_entity.pdbx_description
1 polymer ?
#
loop_
_entity_poly.entity_id
_entity_poly.type
_entity_poly.pdbx_seq_one_letter_code
_entity_poly.pdbx_strand_id
1 'polypeptide(L)'
;MVYTLAASTLTVAAPLGCDAPAAEGATARRSDVVVTGTDDEMLVLEITRDNKVVVRLPRVEVGQGVTTAVAMMIAEELDARLTDIDIPLAEARTKGNQFTGGSNSVSSLYGPARNLAATARARLVTAAARAGGCPRACCRT
;
A
#
# COMPACT_ATOMS: atom_id res chain seq x y z
N MET A 1 41.31 36.34 -14.34
CA MET A 1 40.36 36.13 -13.23
C MET A 1 39.80 34.73 -13.38
N VAL A 2 40.33 33.78 -12.62
CA VAL A 2 40.02 32.34 -12.73
C VAL A 2 39.51 31.92 -11.35
N TYR A 3 38.29 31.39 -11.29
CA TYR A 3 37.68 30.92 -10.05
C TYR A 3 37.79 29.40 -9.98
N THR A 4 38.39 28.89 -8.91
CA THR A 4 38.41 27.47 -8.56
C THR A 4 37.15 27.17 -7.74
N LEU A 5 36.21 26.41 -8.28
CA LEU A 5 35.09 25.86 -7.53
C LEU A 5 35.59 24.60 -6.79
N ALA A 6 35.83 24.72 -5.49
CA ALA A 6 36.02 23.56 -4.62
C ALA A 6 34.63 23.04 -4.23
N ALA A 7 34.19 21.94 -4.85
CA ALA A 7 33.03 21.20 -4.37
C ALA A 7 33.48 20.28 -3.23
N SER A 8 33.11 20.60 -2.00
CA SER A 8 33.24 19.67 -0.87
C SER A 8 32.15 18.60 -0.98
N THR A 9 32.52 17.40 -1.43
CA THR A 9 31.68 16.21 -1.30
C THR A 9 31.48 15.89 0.18
N LEU A 10 30.26 16.08 0.67
CA LEU A 10 29.88 15.65 2.01
C LEU A 10 29.64 14.13 1.99
N THR A 11 30.61 13.36 2.48
CA THR A 11 30.44 11.93 2.74
C THR A 11 29.88 11.75 4.14
N VAL A 12 28.60 11.39 4.27
CA VAL A 12 28.01 10.96 5.55
C VAL A 12 28.19 9.45 5.68
N ALA A 13 29.01 9.01 6.62
CA ALA A 13 29.03 7.64 7.09
C ALA A 13 28.28 7.59 8.42
N ALA A 14 27.10 6.98 8.42
CA ALA A 14 26.39 6.65 9.66
C ALA A 14 26.79 5.23 10.08
N PRO A 15 27.08 4.98 11.37
CA PRO A 15 27.20 3.61 11.86
C PRO A 15 25.85 2.91 11.66
N LEU A 16 25.85 1.75 10.99
CA LEU A 16 24.75 0.79 11.00
C LEU A 16 24.69 0.12 12.38
N GLY A 17 24.40 0.92 13.41
CA GLY A 17 23.97 0.45 14.71
C GLY A 17 22.46 0.29 14.67
N CYS A 18 21.98 -0.93 14.69
CA CYS A 18 20.57 -1.26 14.85
C CYS A 18 20.11 -1.00 16.28
N ASP A 19 20.22 0.24 16.77
CA ASP A 19 19.61 0.67 18.03
C ASP A 19 18.79 1.93 17.73
N ALA A 20 17.71 1.73 16.96
CA ALA A 20 16.62 2.69 16.95
C ALA A 20 15.96 2.65 18.35
N PRO A 21 15.76 3.78 19.03
CA PRO A 21 14.92 3.78 20.22
C PRO A 21 13.55 3.21 19.84
N ALA A 22 13.05 2.30 20.68
CA ALA A 22 11.72 1.73 20.50
C ALA A 22 10.74 2.91 20.42
N ALA A 23 10.12 3.08 19.24
CA ALA A 23 9.02 4.01 19.10
C ALA A 23 7.98 3.66 20.17
N GLU A 24 7.74 4.59 21.10
CA GLU A 24 6.69 4.44 22.10
C GLU A 24 5.39 4.14 21.38
N GLY A 25 4.94 2.91 21.59
CA GLY A 25 3.83 2.34 20.86
C GLY A 25 2.58 3.17 21.13
N ALA A 26 2.07 3.81 20.08
CA ALA A 26 0.63 3.94 19.96
C ALA A 26 0.06 2.54 20.20
N THR A 27 -0.78 2.40 21.22
CA THR A 27 -1.50 1.16 21.50
C THR A 27 -2.40 0.89 20.30
N ALA A 28 -1.86 0.18 19.30
CA ALA A 28 -2.62 -0.34 18.20
C ALA A 28 -3.66 -1.26 18.83
N ARG A 29 -4.90 -0.78 18.89
CA ARG A 29 -6.06 -1.62 19.16
C ARG A 29 -5.88 -2.83 18.24
N ARG A 30 -5.88 -4.05 18.79
CA ARG A 30 -5.94 -5.27 17.99
C ARG A 30 -7.29 -5.28 17.27
N SER A 31 -7.37 -4.56 16.18
CA SER A 31 -8.36 -4.80 15.15
C SER A 31 -7.80 -5.93 14.31
N ASP A 32 -8.50 -7.06 14.30
CA ASP A 32 -8.19 -8.25 13.49
C ASP A 32 -8.39 -8.00 11.97
N VAL A 33 -8.39 -6.73 11.58
CA VAL A 33 -8.67 -6.22 10.25
C VAL A 33 -7.50 -5.32 9.87
N VAL A 34 -6.81 -5.65 8.79
CA VAL A 34 -5.75 -4.80 8.27
C VAL A 34 -6.40 -3.75 7.39
N VAL A 35 -6.51 -2.54 7.92
CA VAL A 35 -6.90 -1.36 7.13
C VAL A 35 -5.65 -0.59 6.72
N THR A 36 -5.51 -0.34 5.44
CA THR A 36 -4.51 0.58 4.91
C THR A 36 -5.23 1.74 4.23
N GLY A 37 -5.01 2.96 4.76
CA GLY A 37 -5.67 4.20 4.35
C GLY A 37 -6.71 4.71 5.36
N THR A 38 -7.27 5.89 5.08
CA THR A 38 -8.39 6.51 5.81
C THR A 38 -9.56 6.73 4.86
N ASP A 39 -10.78 6.96 5.35
CA ASP A 39 -11.96 7.17 4.49
C ASP A 39 -11.87 8.39 3.55
N ASP A 40 -10.94 9.30 3.84
CA ASP A 40 -10.61 10.43 2.97
C ASP A 40 -9.64 10.06 1.83
N GLU A 41 -8.97 8.91 1.90
CA GLU A 41 -8.01 8.48 0.88
C GLU A 41 -8.70 7.91 -0.35
N MET A 42 -7.99 7.98 -1.48
CA MET A 42 -8.47 7.55 -2.77
C MET A 42 -8.76 6.05 -2.88
N LEU A 43 -8.01 5.23 -2.15
CA LEU A 43 -8.20 3.80 -2.11
C LEU A 43 -8.05 3.39 -0.66
N VAL A 44 -9.01 2.60 -0.16
CA VAL A 44 -8.94 2.05 1.18
C VAL A 44 -9.00 0.54 1.07
N LEU A 45 -7.96 -0.12 1.54
CA LEU A 45 -7.83 -1.57 1.53
C LEU A 45 -8.14 -2.12 2.91
N GLU A 46 -9.03 -3.11 2.95
CA GLU A 46 -9.39 -3.88 4.12
C GLU A 46 -9.11 -5.37 3.87
N ILE A 47 -8.48 -6.04 4.82
CA ILE A 47 -8.37 -7.51 4.83
C ILE A 47 -9.24 -8.04 5.96
N THR A 48 -10.28 -8.79 5.58
CA THR A 48 -11.25 -9.40 6.48
C THR A 48 -10.69 -10.65 7.17
N ARG A 49 -11.36 -11.12 8.22
CA ARG A 49 -11.00 -12.37 8.90
C ARG A 49 -11.13 -13.62 8.02
N ASP A 50 -11.98 -13.57 6.99
CA ASP A 50 -12.19 -14.65 6.05
C ASP A 50 -11.18 -14.64 4.88
N ASN A 51 -10.07 -13.89 5.04
CA ASN A 51 -9.02 -13.69 4.03
C ASN A 51 -9.53 -13.09 2.71
N LYS A 52 -10.62 -12.30 2.77
CA LYS A 52 -11.05 -11.46 1.64
C LYS A 52 -10.41 -10.09 1.72
N VAL A 53 -9.93 -9.60 0.58
CA VAL A 53 -9.37 -8.26 0.41
C VAL A 53 -10.41 -7.39 -0.26
N VAL A 54 -10.83 -6.33 0.41
CA VAL A 54 -11.82 -5.38 -0.11
C VAL A 54 -11.13 -4.04 -0.33
N VAL A 55 -11.16 -3.51 -1.55
CA VAL A 55 -10.61 -2.18 -1.85
C VAL A 55 -11.71 -1.27 -2.37
N ARG A 56 -12.09 -0.28 -1.58
CA ARG A 56 -13.12 0.70 -1.95
C ARG A 56 -12.57 1.67 -2.99
N LEU A 57 -13.25 1.77 -4.13
CA LEU A 57 -12.85 2.59 -5.27
C LEU A 57 -13.88 3.70 -5.55
N PRO A 58 -13.57 4.98 -5.24
CA PRO A 58 -14.45 6.10 -5.52
C PRO A 58 -14.33 6.55 -6.98
N ARG A 59 -14.75 5.69 -7.92
CA ARG A 59 -14.81 5.99 -9.37
C ARG A 59 -16.10 5.49 -9.98
N VAL A 60 -16.43 6.03 -11.14
CA VAL A 60 -17.52 5.53 -11.98
C VAL A 60 -17.00 4.43 -12.91
N GLU A 61 -17.75 3.35 -13.01
CA GLU A 61 -17.53 2.22 -13.90
C GLU A 61 -18.82 1.96 -14.70
N VAL A 62 -18.70 1.89 -16.03
CA VAL A 62 -19.85 1.70 -16.95
C VAL A 62 -19.61 0.59 -17.98
N GLY A 63 -18.59 -0.24 -17.78
CA GLY A 63 -18.26 -1.40 -18.62
C GLY A 63 -16.82 -1.43 -19.17
N GLN A 64 -15.98 -0.46 -18.82
CA GLN A 64 -14.57 -0.42 -19.23
C GLN A 64 -13.65 -1.36 -18.43
N GLY A 65 -14.09 -1.85 -17.26
CA GLY A 65 -13.34 -2.82 -16.44
C GLY A 65 -12.28 -2.24 -15.50
N VAL A 66 -12.46 -1.02 -14.97
CA VAL A 66 -11.53 -0.42 -13.97
C VAL A 66 -11.46 -1.27 -12.71
N THR A 67 -12.58 -1.78 -12.20
CA THR A 67 -12.60 -2.62 -10.99
C THR A 67 -11.80 -3.90 -11.18
N THR A 68 -11.95 -4.58 -12.32
CA THR A 68 -11.17 -5.76 -12.68
C THR A 68 -9.68 -5.44 -12.78
N ALA A 69 -9.31 -4.35 -13.47
CA ALA A 69 -7.92 -3.95 -13.61
C ALA A 69 -7.27 -3.66 -12.24
N VAL A 70 -7.97 -2.94 -11.35
CA VAL A 70 -7.48 -2.68 -9.99
C VAL A 70 -7.39 -3.98 -9.19
N ALA A 71 -8.37 -4.89 -9.30
CA ALA A 71 -8.34 -6.19 -8.62
C ALA A 71 -7.10 -6.99 -9.01
N MET A 72 -6.73 -7.02 -10.29
CA MET A 72 -5.53 -7.70 -10.78
C MET A 72 -4.25 -7.09 -10.23
N MET A 73 -4.12 -5.75 -10.25
CA MET A 73 -2.96 -5.05 -9.69
C MET A 73 -2.78 -5.33 -8.19
N ILE A 74 -3.89 -5.34 -7.44
CA ILE A 74 -3.89 -5.62 -6.01
C ILE A 74 -3.53 -7.09 -5.76
N ALA A 75 -4.11 -8.02 -6.52
CA ALA A 75 -3.84 -9.46 -6.40
C ALA A 75 -2.36 -9.78 -6.64
N GLU A 76 -1.77 -9.26 -7.72
CA GLU A 76 -0.36 -9.47 -8.05
C GLU A 76 0.57 -8.91 -6.98
N GLU A 77 0.30 -7.70 -6.48
CA GLU A 77 1.18 -7.06 -5.51
C GLU A 77 1.04 -7.63 -4.09
N LEU A 78 -0.16 -8.11 -3.71
CA LEU A 78 -0.37 -8.83 -2.46
C LEU A 78 0.10 -10.29 -2.51
N ASP A 79 0.31 -10.85 -3.70
CA ASP A 79 0.51 -12.29 -3.92
C ASP A 79 -0.70 -13.11 -3.44
N ALA A 80 -1.89 -12.69 -3.86
CA ALA A 80 -3.18 -13.26 -3.46
C ALA A 80 -3.98 -13.79 -4.67
N ARG A 81 -4.90 -14.72 -4.43
CA ARG A 81 -5.80 -15.20 -5.49
C ARG A 81 -6.75 -14.10 -5.88
N LEU A 82 -6.93 -13.88 -7.19
CA LEU A 82 -7.86 -12.87 -7.71
C LEU A 82 -9.30 -13.07 -7.21
N THR A 83 -9.73 -14.31 -6.98
CA THR A 83 -11.06 -14.66 -6.45
C THR A 83 -11.30 -14.23 -4.99
N ASP A 84 -10.25 -13.78 -4.30
CA ASP A 84 -10.32 -13.27 -2.93
C ASP A 84 -10.31 -11.74 -2.87
N ILE A 85 -10.20 -11.05 -4.02
CA ILE A 85 -10.18 -9.60 -4.13
C ILE A 85 -11.56 -9.10 -4.59
N ASP A 86 -12.14 -8.16 -3.83
CA ASP A 86 -13.35 -7.44 -4.19
C ASP A 86 -13.07 -5.93 -4.27
N ILE A 87 -13.60 -5.27 -5.30
CA ILE A 87 -13.39 -3.84 -5.57
C ILE A 87 -14.75 -3.14 -5.66
N PRO A 88 -15.44 -2.96 -4.52
CA PRO A 88 -16.71 -2.24 -4.53
C PRO A 88 -16.49 -0.78 -4.90
N LEU A 89 -17.37 -0.27 -5.77
CA LEU A 89 -17.43 1.17 -6.01
C LEU A 89 -17.88 1.88 -4.73
N ALA A 90 -17.31 3.06 -4.50
CA ALA A 90 -17.56 3.84 -3.31
C ALA A 90 -18.06 5.24 -3.66
N GLU A 91 -18.77 5.86 -2.71
CA GLU A 91 -19.15 7.27 -2.79
C GLU A 91 -17.95 8.18 -3.03
N ALA A 92 -18.21 9.32 -3.67
CA ALA A 92 -17.18 10.30 -3.94
C ALA A 92 -16.56 10.86 -2.66
N ARG A 93 -15.26 11.15 -2.70
CA ARG A 93 -14.46 11.67 -1.58
C ARG A 93 -14.01 13.10 -1.82
N THR A 94 -13.50 13.75 -0.78
CA THR A 94 -13.03 15.15 -0.89
C THR A 94 -11.61 15.26 -1.42
N LYS A 95 -10.81 14.19 -1.32
CA LYS A 95 -9.40 14.18 -1.75
C LYS A 95 -9.18 13.22 -2.91
N GLY A 96 -8.24 13.60 -3.78
CA GLY A 96 -7.67 12.78 -4.84
C GLY A 96 -8.50 12.65 -6.12
N ASN A 97 -7.92 11.95 -7.11
CA ASN A 97 -8.43 11.87 -8.48
C ASN A 97 -9.50 10.79 -8.70
N GLN A 98 -10.75 11.21 -8.78
CA GLN A 98 -11.93 10.35 -8.99
C GLN A 98 -12.49 10.42 -10.42
N PHE A 99 -11.78 11.12 -11.31
CA PHE A 99 -12.24 11.36 -12.68
C PHE A 99 -12.11 10.11 -13.56
N THR A 100 -13.24 9.57 -14.01
CA THR A 100 -13.28 8.54 -15.07
C THR A 100 -13.48 9.20 -16.43
N GLY A 101 -12.46 9.20 -17.27
CA GLY A 101 -12.51 9.77 -18.64
C GLY A 101 -11.12 9.87 -19.28
N GLY A 102 -11.04 10.19 -20.57
CA GLY A 102 -9.75 10.43 -21.25
C GLY A 102 -8.74 9.27 -21.15
N SER A 103 -9.23 8.03 -21.04
CA SER A 103 -8.41 6.81 -20.91
C SER A 103 -7.37 6.84 -19.75
N ASN A 104 -7.66 7.59 -18.67
CA ASN A 104 -6.70 7.80 -17.59
C ASN A 104 -6.79 6.77 -16.44
N SER A 105 -7.88 6.01 -16.33
CA SER A 105 -8.21 5.34 -15.06
C SER A 105 -7.17 4.31 -14.64
N VAL A 106 -6.75 3.45 -15.56
CA VAL A 106 -5.74 2.42 -15.28
C VAL A 106 -4.39 3.05 -14.94
N SER A 107 -3.92 4.02 -15.72
CA SER A 107 -2.61 4.64 -15.51
C SER A 107 -2.53 5.46 -14.22
N SER A 108 -3.60 6.19 -13.88
CA SER A 108 -3.63 7.01 -12.66
C SER A 108 -3.82 6.18 -11.38
N LEU A 109 -4.44 4.99 -11.48
CA LEU A 109 -4.63 4.09 -10.33
C LEU A 109 -3.48 3.10 -10.15
N TYR A 110 -2.64 2.87 -11.16
CA TYR A 110 -1.55 1.88 -11.13
C TYR A 110 -0.61 2.05 -9.93
N GLY A 111 -0.01 3.23 -9.78
CA GLY A 111 0.90 3.53 -8.66
C GLY A 111 0.21 3.43 -7.29
N PRO A 112 -0.91 4.15 -7.08
CA PRO A 112 -1.65 4.09 -5.82
C PRO A 112 -2.08 2.68 -5.40
N ALA A 113 -2.63 1.88 -6.32
CA ALA A 113 -3.08 0.52 -6.03
C ALA A 113 -1.92 -0.37 -5.60
N ARG A 114 -0.82 -0.38 -6.36
CA ARG A 114 0.36 -1.18 -6.02
C ARG A 114 1.00 -0.73 -4.71
N ASN A 115 1.14 0.57 -4.47
CA ASN A 115 1.69 1.06 -3.20
C ASN A 115 0.84 0.66 -1.99
N LEU A 116 -0.49 0.71 -2.14
CA LEU A 116 -1.43 0.28 -1.12
C LEU A 116 -1.29 -1.21 -0.81
N ALA A 117 -1.30 -2.05 -1.84
CA ALA A 117 -1.12 -3.50 -1.72
C ALA A 117 0.25 -3.88 -1.14
N ALA A 118 1.34 -3.26 -1.61
CA ALA A 118 2.69 -3.49 -1.09
C ALA A 118 2.80 -3.14 0.39
N THR A 119 2.16 -2.03 0.82
CA THR A 119 2.10 -1.62 2.22
C THR A 119 1.36 -2.65 3.06
N ALA A 120 0.20 -3.13 2.58
CA ALA A 120 -0.57 -4.17 3.24
C ALA A 120 0.24 -5.48 3.35
N ARG A 121 0.89 -5.92 2.28
CA ARG A 121 1.78 -7.10 2.26
C ARG A 121 2.91 -6.98 3.27
N ALA A 122 3.57 -5.82 3.32
CA ALA A 122 4.65 -5.58 4.27
C ALA A 122 4.17 -5.68 5.72
N ARG A 123 2.97 -5.17 6.02
CA ARG A 123 2.34 -5.29 7.35
C ARG A 123 2.03 -6.74 7.70
N LEU A 124 1.44 -7.50 6.78
CA LEU A 124 1.14 -8.92 6.98
C LEU A 124 2.40 -9.76 7.22
N VAL A 125 3.42 -9.62 6.37
CA VAL A 125 4.70 -10.33 6.54
C VAL A 125 5.36 -9.98 7.87
N THR A 126 5.29 -8.71 8.29
CA THR A 126 5.83 -8.28 9.59
C THR A 126 5.05 -8.90 10.75
N ALA A 127 3.72 -8.97 10.66
CA ALA A 127 2.90 -9.62 11.67
C ALA A 127 3.17 -11.14 11.74
N ALA A 128 3.28 -11.81 10.59
CA ALA A 128 3.60 -13.23 10.50
C ALA A 128 4.98 -13.56 11.08
N ALA A 129 6.00 -12.75 10.75
CA ALA A 129 7.36 -12.90 11.27
C ALA A 129 7.39 -12.79 12.81
N ARG A 130 6.65 -11.83 13.37
CA ARG A 130 6.51 -11.67 14.83
C ARG A 130 5.79 -12.86 15.47
N ALA A 131 4.72 -13.35 14.86
CA ALA A 131 3.98 -14.51 15.36
C ALA A 131 4.82 -15.81 15.32
N GLY A 132 5.65 -15.97 14.29
CA GLY A 132 6.54 -17.13 14.12
C GLY A 132 7.91 -17.00 14.80
N GLY A 133 8.22 -15.86 15.42
CA GLY A 133 9.51 -15.64 16.10
C GLY A 133 10.73 -15.68 15.17
N CYS A 134 10.57 -15.36 13.89
CA CYS A 134 11.67 -15.39 12.90
C CYS A 134 11.79 -14.06 12.13
N PRO A 135 12.96 -13.78 11.50
CA PRO A 135 13.13 -12.57 10.69
C PRO A 135 12.19 -12.56 9.48
N ARG A 136 11.75 -11.40 8.98
CA ARG A 136 10.83 -11.30 7.83
C ARG A 136 11.20 -12.15 6.60
N ALA A 137 12.49 -12.39 6.38
CA ALA A 137 13.00 -13.24 5.29
C ALA A 137 12.61 -14.72 5.41
N CYS A 138 12.17 -15.20 6.59
CA CYS A 138 11.65 -16.55 6.76
C CYS A 138 10.24 -16.72 6.18
N CYS A 139 9.47 -15.63 6.09
CA CYS A 139 8.10 -15.66 5.61
C CYS A 139 8.08 -15.67 4.08
N ARG A 140 7.34 -16.63 3.51
CA ARG A 140 6.99 -16.65 2.09
C ARG A 140 5.48 -16.46 1.94
N THR A 141 5.11 -15.77 0.88
CA THR A 141 3.72 -15.65 0.40
C THR A 141 3.49 -16.69 -0.69
#